data_AF-A0A9D2EY47-F1
#
_entry.id   AF-A0A9D2EY47-F1
#
_cell.length_a   1.000
_cell.length_b   1.000
_cell.length_c   1.000
_cell.angle_alpha   90.00
_cell.angle_beta   90.00
_cell.angle_gamma   90.00
#
_symmetry.space_group_name_H-M   'P 1'
#
loop_
_entity.id
_entity.type
_entity.pdbx_description
1 polymer ?
#
loop_
_entity_poly.entity_id
_entity_poly.type
_entity_poly.pdbx_seq_one_letter_code
_entity_poly.pdbx_strand_id
1 'polypeptide(L)'
;MFKRGQAKARVQKGSLTAAEAEELFSRVDHTGHTDEERARRQRAHRREKGFSLDFDPLSDEDPSGSNVNKAITRAAVTFVLVFLIGVVAAQVIFGFVRRAVTATLAEEATVRTVVAALNGGVEWGDGFTQFPADFSVQEADENTGRIEVTVIDTTSGSALECFSSSQVQSTAFAVNALLNPNIDTVVYHVSVHADEEGNIQQSGLFGFLEPKGDVTSFMTFVWTKTQSASGVNFSCTITGIDDAVQAELRDQVTTSLTPVEILSAE
;
A
#
# COMPACT_ATOMS: atom_id res chain seq x y z
N MET A 1 35.45 87.97 75.77
CA MET A 1 34.93 88.70 74.59
C MET A 1 35.65 88.16 73.36
N PHE A 2 34.90 87.63 72.39
CA PHE A 2 35.37 86.92 71.19
C PHE A 2 36.21 87.80 70.24
N LYS A 3 37.22 87.20 69.57
CA LYS A 3 37.36 87.26 68.09
C LYS A 3 38.39 86.25 67.54
N ARG A 4 37.88 85.37 66.67
CA ARG A 4 38.59 84.46 65.76
C ARG A 4 39.29 85.26 64.65
N GLY A 5 40.44 84.79 64.16
CA GLY A 5 41.10 85.25 62.94
C GLY A 5 41.81 84.09 62.25
N GLN A 6 41.43 83.82 61.00
CA GLN A 6 41.58 82.54 60.27
C GLN A 6 43.00 82.21 59.78
N ALA A 7 43.28 80.90 59.71
CA ALA A 7 44.41 80.31 59.02
C ALA A 7 44.25 80.43 57.49
N LYS A 8 45.32 80.86 56.79
CA LYS A 8 45.40 80.82 55.32
C LYS A 8 46.09 79.53 54.88
N ALA A 9 45.32 78.61 54.30
CA ALA A 9 45.84 77.43 53.63
C ALA A 9 46.53 77.81 52.31
N ARG A 10 47.68 77.19 52.03
CA ARG A 10 48.40 77.30 50.75
C ARG A 10 47.60 76.56 49.66
N VAL A 11 47.21 77.27 48.62
CA VAL A 11 46.60 76.69 47.41
C VAL A 11 47.72 76.07 46.56
N GLN A 12 47.65 74.75 46.33
CA GLN A 12 48.51 74.03 45.38
C GLN A 12 48.11 74.39 43.93
N LYS A 13 49.10 74.68 43.08
CA LYS A 13 48.92 74.79 41.63
C LYS A 13 48.46 73.44 41.07
N GLY A 14 47.29 73.40 40.43
CA GLY A 14 46.74 72.23 39.75
C GLY A 14 45.31 71.84 40.11
N SER A 15 44.66 72.53 41.06
CA SER A 15 43.26 72.26 41.41
C SER A 15 42.30 72.97 40.43
N LEU A 16 41.44 72.20 39.77
CA LEU A 16 40.26 72.68 39.05
C LEU A 16 39.44 73.62 39.95
N THR A 17 38.91 74.71 39.38
CA THR A 17 38.01 75.59 40.13
C THR A 17 36.70 74.87 40.45
N ALA A 18 35.98 75.31 41.50
CA ALA A 18 34.75 74.64 41.95
C ALA A 18 33.70 74.50 40.83
N ALA A 19 33.65 75.47 39.90
CA ALA A 19 32.76 75.43 38.74
C ALA A 19 33.23 74.44 37.66
N GLU A 20 34.55 74.32 37.42
CA GLU A 20 35.11 73.35 36.46
C GLU A 20 35.01 71.90 36.97
N ALA A 21 35.09 71.71 38.28
CA ALA A 21 34.87 70.41 38.91
C ALA A 21 33.40 69.96 38.79
N GLU A 22 32.46 70.88 38.98
CA GLU A 22 31.01 70.59 38.90
C GLU A 22 30.59 70.19 37.47
N GLU A 23 31.17 70.82 36.43
CA GLU A 23 30.93 70.41 35.04
C GLU A 23 31.50 69.00 34.75
N LEU A 24 32.71 68.70 35.24
CA LEU A 24 33.34 67.37 35.11
C LEU A 24 32.55 66.28 35.83
N PHE A 25 32.03 66.54 37.03
CA PHE A 25 31.23 65.57 37.78
C PHE A 25 29.80 65.42 37.24
N SER A 26 29.28 66.38 36.47
CA SER A 26 27.95 66.26 35.82
C SER A 26 27.95 65.29 34.63
N ARG A 27 29.11 65.06 33.99
CA ARG A 27 29.28 64.19 32.80
C ARG A 27 29.82 62.79 33.12
N VAL A 28 30.05 62.48 34.39
CA VAL A 28 30.75 61.28 34.84
C VAL A 28 29.83 60.47 35.74
N ASP A 29 29.65 59.19 35.43
CA ASP A 29 28.85 58.30 36.26
C ASP A 29 29.59 57.96 37.58
N HIS A 30 28.90 57.27 38.49
CA HIS A 30 29.39 56.85 39.81
C HIS A 30 30.66 55.96 39.81
N THR A 31 31.20 55.61 38.63
CA THR A 31 32.43 54.84 38.45
C THR A 31 33.60 55.66 37.87
N GLY A 32 33.44 56.96 37.63
CA GLY A 32 34.55 57.83 37.21
C GLY A 32 34.86 57.81 35.71
N HIS A 33 33.95 57.27 34.87
CA HIS A 33 34.09 57.23 33.43
C HIS A 33 33.04 58.10 32.73
N THR A 34 33.41 58.75 31.62
CA THR A 34 32.46 59.47 30.76
C THR A 34 31.72 58.46 29.87
N ASP A 35 30.43 58.66 29.66
CA ASP A 35 29.58 57.76 28.86
C ASP A 35 30.09 57.57 27.41
N GLU A 36 30.81 58.57 26.89
CA GLU A 36 31.42 58.55 25.57
C GLU A 36 32.58 57.54 25.44
N GLU A 37 33.41 57.38 26.47
CA GLU A 37 34.51 56.41 26.47
C GLU A 37 34.01 54.97 26.59
N ARG A 38 32.92 54.76 27.35
CA ARG A 38 32.27 53.46 27.47
C ARG A 38 31.59 53.05 26.16
N ALA A 39 30.91 54.00 25.49
CA ALA A 39 30.31 53.78 24.18
C ALA A 39 31.37 53.47 23.10
N ARG A 40 32.55 54.12 23.15
CA ARG A 40 33.66 53.82 22.23
C ARG A 40 34.26 52.45 22.47
N ARG A 41 34.51 52.07 23.73
CA ARG A 41 35.01 50.72 24.08
C ARG A 41 34.00 49.62 23.75
N GLN A 42 32.71 49.83 23.97
CA GLN A 42 31.68 48.87 23.57
C GLN A 42 31.55 48.74 22.04
N ARG A 43 31.70 49.83 21.29
CA ARG A 43 31.74 49.79 19.82
C ARG A 43 33.02 49.10 19.29
N ALA A 44 34.17 49.28 19.95
CA ALA A 44 35.40 48.58 19.61
C ALA A 44 35.31 47.08 19.95
N HIS A 45 34.72 46.71 21.09
CA HIS A 45 34.53 45.30 21.46
C HIS A 45 33.55 44.56 20.54
N ARG A 46 32.52 45.25 19.99
CA ARG A 46 31.64 44.71 18.93
C ARG A 46 32.36 44.45 17.60
N ARG A 47 33.44 45.17 17.32
CA ARG A 47 34.25 44.98 16.10
C ARG A 47 35.29 43.86 16.24
N GLU A 48 35.88 43.69 17.42
CA GLU A 48 36.95 42.67 17.63
C GLU A 48 36.43 41.29 18.04
N LYS A 49 35.22 41.18 18.63
CA LYS A 49 34.53 39.91 18.86
C LYS A 49 33.35 39.73 17.91
N GLY A 50 33.60 39.94 16.62
CA GLY A 50 32.66 39.65 15.54
C GLY A 50 32.47 38.15 15.36
N PHE A 51 31.72 37.52 16.26
CA PHE A 51 30.89 36.37 15.92
C PHE A 51 29.48 36.92 15.66
N SER A 52 29.36 37.75 14.62
CA SER A 52 28.07 37.96 13.97
C SER A 52 27.80 36.68 13.19
N LEU A 53 27.16 35.71 13.83
CA LEU A 53 26.23 34.88 13.07
C LEU A 53 25.22 35.90 12.51
N ASP A 54 25.25 36.10 11.20
CA ASP A 54 24.24 36.86 10.47
C ASP A 54 22.91 36.14 10.67
N PHE A 55 22.24 36.42 11.78
CA PHE A 55 20.85 36.09 11.98
C PHE A 55 20.05 37.10 11.17
N ASP A 56 19.91 36.80 9.88
CA ASP A 56 18.95 37.46 9.02
C ASP A 56 17.54 36.95 9.43
N PRO A 57 16.67 37.80 9.99
CA PRO A 57 15.31 37.41 10.37
C PRO A 57 14.40 37.07 9.17
N LEU A 58 14.92 37.17 7.94
CA LEU A 58 14.27 36.73 6.70
C LEU A 58 15.02 35.61 5.99
N SER A 59 16.12 35.09 6.57
CA SER A 59 16.82 33.92 6.05
C SER A 59 16.12 32.66 6.54
N ASP A 60 15.90 31.72 5.62
CA ASP A 60 15.28 30.41 5.85
C ASP A 60 16.16 29.49 6.76
N GLU A 61 17.33 29.97 7.20
CA GLU A 61 18.21 29.32 8.18
C GLU A 61 17.92 29.80 9.62
N ASP A 62 16.68 29.61 10.07
CA ASP A 62 16.31 29.75 11.48
C ASP A 62 16.52 28.40 12.22
N PRO A 63 17.33 28.34 13.31
CA PRO A 63 17.49 27.17 14.15
C PRO A 63 16.28 26.89 15.07
N SER A 64 15.23 27.72 15.02
CA SER A 64 14.02 27.60 15.86
C SER A 64 13.02 26.51 15.38
N GLY A 65 13.46 25.28 15.07
CA GLY A 65 12.53 24.15 14.85
C GLY A 65 11.55 24.25 13.66
N SER A 66 11.45 25.40 12.98
CA SER A 66 10.69 25.64 11.74
C SER A 66 11.18 24.74 10.61
N ASN A 67 12.50 24.55 10.53
CA ASN A 67 13.13 23.64 9.57
C ASN A 67 12.89 22.17 9.88
N VAL A 68 12.58 21.80 11.13
CA VAL A 68 12.25 20.41 11.48
C VAL A 68 10.90 20.02 10.89
N ASN A 69 9.89 20.89 10.97
CA ASN A 69 8.59 20.63 10.34
C ASN A 69 8.67 20.60 8.81
N LYS A 70 9.43 21.51 8.17
CA LYS A 70 9.67 21.48 6.72
C LYS A 70 10.45 20.23 6.31
N ALA A 71 11.48 19.84 7.06
CA ALA A 71 12.29 18.65 6.77
C ALA A 71 11.50 17.34 6.97
N ILE A 72 10.70 17.24 8.04
CA ILE A 72 9.80 16.11 8.28
C ILE A 72 8.75 16.03 7.18
N THR A 73 8.14 17.15 6.80
CA THR A 73 7.16 17.19 5.69
C THR A 73 7.81 16.78 4.38
N ARG A 74 9.01 17.27 4.08
CA ARG A 74 9.77 16.89 2.88
C ARG A 74 10.14 15.41 2.89
N ALA A 75 10.58 14.87 4.02
CA ALA A 75 10.89 13.45 4.16
C ALA A 75 9.64 12.57 3.99
N ALA A 76 8.52 12.96 4.60
CA ALA A 76 7.24 12.26 4.47
C ALA A 76 6.73 12.29 3.02
N VAL A 77 6.74 13.46 2.36
CA VAL A 77 6.36 13.58 0.94
C VAL A 77 7.28 12.74 0.06
N THR A 78 8.59 12.78 0.28
CA THR A 78 9.55 11.96 -0.48
C THR A 78 9.29 10.47 -0.28
N PHE A 79 9.05 10.05 0.96
CA PHE A 79 8.71 8.67 1.28
C PHE A 79 7.44 8.22 0.58
N VAL A 80 6.36 9.00 0.67
CA VAL A 80 5.10 8.69 -0.03
C VAL A 80 5.31 8.60 -1.53
N LEU A 81 6.09 9.50 -2.12
CA LEU A 81 6.33 9.55 -3.56
C LEU A 81 7.17 8.36 -4.03
N VAL A 82 8.22 8.00 -3.29
CA VAL A 82 9.04 6.79 -3.56
C VAL A 82 8.21 5.52 -3.35
N PHE A 83 7.41 5.45 -2.29
CA PHE A 83 6.52 4.33 -2.03
C PHE A 83 5.49 4.18 -3.15
N LEU A 84 4.84 5.27 -3.56
CA LEU A 84 3.87 5.28 -4.66
C LEU A 84 4.51 4.82 -5.97
N ILE A 85 5.69 5.35 -6.32
CA ILE A 85 6.46 4.90 -7.49
C ILE A 85 6.76 3.40 -7.37
N GLY A 86 7.17 2.93 -6.18
CA GLY A 86 7.44 1.53 -5.93
C GLY A 86 6.21 0.65 -6.14
N VAL A 87 5.05 1.06 -5.63
CA VAL A 87 3.77 0.35 -5.81
C VAL A 87 3.37 0.32 -7.28
N VAL A 88 3.44 1.46 -7.99
CA VAL A 88 3.08 1.54 -9.42
C VAL A 88 4.04 0.70 -10.26
N ALA A 89 5.35 0.76 -10.00
CA ALA A 89 6.34 -0.06 -10.69
C ALA A 89 6.07 -1.56 -10.44
N ALA A 90 5.80 -1.95 -9.20
CA ALA A 90 5.44 -3.32 -8.86
C ALA A 90 4.17 -3.77 -9.59
N GLN A 91 3.11 -2.95 -9.62
CA GLN A 91 1.87 -3.24 -10.35
C GLN A 91 2.11 -3.49 -11.84
N VAL A 92 2.92 -2.66 -12.50
CA VAL A 92 3.28 -2.84 -13.91
C VAL A 92 4.05 -4.14 -14.12
N ILE A 93 5.02 -4.45 -13.25
CA ILE A 93 5.81 -5.69 -13.32
C ILE A 93 4.90 -6.91 -13.12
N PHE A 94 4.07 -6.93 -12.07
CA PHE A 94 3.14 -8.03 -11.81
C PHE A 94 2.14 -8.21 -12.96
N GLY A 95 1.63 -7.10 -13.53
CA GLY A 95 0.77 -7.15 -14.71
C GLY A 95 1.46 -7.78 -15.92
N PHE A 96 2.71 -7.41 -16.19
CA PHE A 96 3.48 -7.99 -17.29
C PHE A 96 3.74 -9.48 -17.08
N VAL A 97 4.15 -9.88 -15.87
CA VAL A 97 4.41 -11.28 -15.53
C VAL A 97 3.15 -12.13 -15.71
N ARG A 98 2.00 -11.67 -15.23
CA ARG A 98 0.74 -12.40 -15.36
C ARG A 98 0.29 -12.52 -16.82
N ARG A 99 0.44 -11.46 -17.61
CA ARG A 99 0.14 -11.51 -19.05
C ARG A 99 1.06 -12.45 -19.80
N ALA A 100 2.34 -12.52 -19.42
CA ALA A 100 3.29 -13.47 -19.98
C ALA A 100 2.88 -14.92 -19.63
N VAL A 101 2.46 -15.19 -18.39
CA VAL A 101 1.96 -16.51 -17.97
C VAL A 101 0.73 -16.93 -18.79
N THR A 102 -0.22 -16.02 -19.02
CA THR A 102 -1.37 -16.28 -19.90
C THR A 102 -0.94 -16.62 -21.33
N ALA A 103 -0.03 -15.82 -21.89
CA ALA A 103 0.46 -16.04 -23.25
C ALA A 103 1.17 -17.39 -23.39
N THR A 104 1.98 -17.78 -22.40
CA THR A 104 2.67 -19.08 -22.43
C THR A 104 1.70 -20.25 -22.35
N LEU A 105 0.58 -20.15 -21.60
CA LEU A 105 -0.42 -21.22 -21.57
C LEU A 105 -1.10 -21.44 -22.93
N ALA A 106 -1.34 -20.35 -23.67
CA ALA A 106 -1.91 -20.40 -25.02
C ALA A 106 -0.91 -20.86 -26.09
N GLU A 107 0.40 -20.78 -25.83
CA GLU A 107 1.46 -21.19 -26.77
C GLU A 107 1.96 -22.62 -26.49
N GLU A 108 2.15 -22.97 -25.21
CA GLU A 108 2.63 -24.26 -24.73
C GLU A 108 1.80 -24.74 -23.52
N ALA A 109 1.10 -25.86 -23.66
CA ALA A 109 0.30 -26.48 -22.62
C ALA A 109 1.05 -27.67 -22.00
N THR A 110 1.86 -27.39 -20.99
CA THR A 110 2.60 -28.38 -20.21
C THR A 110 2.24 -28.25 -18.74
N VAL A 111 2.57 -29.26 -17.93
CA VAL A 111 2.38 -29.21 -16.47
C VAL A 111 2.98 -27.93 -15.88
N ARG A 112 4.15 -27.50 -16.35
CA ARG A 112 4.82 -26.30 -15.85
C ARG A 112 4.03 -25.02 -16.15
N THR A 113 3.50 -24.88 -17.36
CA THR A 113 2.76 -23.67 -17.76
C THR A 113 1.39 -23.63 -17.09
N VAL A 114 0.74 -24.78 -16.92
CA VAL A 114 -0.50 -24.91 -16.15
C VAL A 114 -0.28 -24.55 -14.67
N VAL A 115 0.77 -25.07 -14.03
CA VAL A 115 1.10 -24.72 -12.63
C VAL A 115 1.42 -23.22 -12.50
N ALA A 116 2.10 -22.63 -13.48
CA ALA A 116 2.36 -21.19 -13.50
C ALA A 116 1.06 -20.38 -13.62
N ALA A 117 0.13 -20.82 -14.46
CA ALA A 117 -1.18 -20.21 -14.64
C ALA A 117 -2.05 -20.29 -13.37
N LEU A 118 -2.09 -21.45 -12.71
CA LEU A 118 -2.84 -21.61 -11.46
C LEU A 118 -2.25 -20.77 -10.32
N ASN A 119 -0.92 -20.71 -10.18
CA ASN A 119 -0.26 -19.87 -9.17
C ASN A 119 -0.34 -18.36 -9.46
N GLY A 120 -0.17 -17.96 -10.71
CA GLY A 120 -0.09 -16.55 -11.12
C GLY A 120 -1.45 -15.92 -11.40
N GLY A 121 -2.44 -16.75 -11.69
CA GLY A 121 -3.69 -16.36 -12.32
C GLY A 121 -3.55 -16.19 -13.83
N VAL A 122 -4.70 -16.13 -14.49
CA VAL A 122 -4.82 -15.94 -15.95
C VAL A 122 -5.64 -14.70 -16.27
N GLU A 123 -5.40 -14.11 -17.44
CA GLU A 123 -6.15 -12.93 -17.90
C GLU A 123 -7.61 -13.30 -18.22
N TRP A 124 -8.54 -12.48 -17.76
CA TRP A 124 -9.97 -12.63 -18.07
C TRP A 124 -10.66 -11.27 -18.07
N GLY A 125 -11.31 -10.93 -19.19
CA GLY A 125 -11.85 -9.58 -19.40
C GLY A 125 -10.75 -8.51 -19.31
N ASP A 126 -10.96 -7.49 -18.49
CA ASP A 126 -9.98 -6.41 -18.24
C ASP A 126 -9.06 -6.70 -17.03
N GLY A 127 -9.11 -7.92 -16.47
CA GLY A 127 -8.43 -8.27 -15.22
C GLY A 127 -7.77 -9.64 -15.23
N PHE A 128 -7.57 -10.18 -14.02
CA PHE A 128 -7.00 -11.50 -13.81
C PHE A 128 -7.87 -12.32 -12.86
N THR A 129 -8.07 -13.58 -13.22
CA THR A 129 -8.71 -14.57 -12.35
C THR A 129 -7.62 -15.29 -11.58
N GLN A 130 -7.76 -15.31 -10.24
CA GLN A 130 -6.90 -16.08 -9.35
C GLN A 130 -7.56 -17.44 -9.05
N PHE A 131 -6.74 -18.43 -8.72
CA PHE A 131 -7.18 -19.78 -8.43
C PHE A 131 -6.94 -20.12 -6.95
N PRO A 132 -7.61 -21.15 -6.41
CA PRO A 132 -7.31 -21.65 -5.08
C PRO A 132 -5.83 -22.05 -4.96
N ALA A 133 -5.27 -21.82 -3.78
CA ALA A 133 -3.84 -22.06 -3.54
C ALA A 133 -3.49 -23.55 -3.51
N ASP A 134 -4.45 -24.40 -3.12
CA ASP A 134 -4.29 -25.84 -3.14
C ASP A 134 -4.91 -26.40 -4.43
N PHE A 135 -4.04 -27.03 -5.22
CA PHE A 135 -4.41 -27.62 -6.49
C PHE A 135 -3.42 -28.72 -6.88
N SER A 136 -3.86 -29.56 -7.81
CA SER A 136 -3.04 -30.58 -8.44
C SER A 136 -3.31 -30.60 -9.94
N VAL A 137 -2.28 -30.94 -10.70
CA VAL A 137 -2.36 -31.11 -12.16
C VAL A 137 -2.24 -32.59 -12.44
N GLN A 138 -3.33 -33.19 -12.92
CA GLN A 138 -3.38 -34.61 -13.30
C GLN A 138 -2.80 -34.80 -14.70
N GLU A 139 -3.14 -33.91 -15.62
CA GLU A 139 -2.72 -33.98 -17.01
C GLU A 139 -2.51 -32.57 -17.57
N ALA A 140 -1.48 -32.41 -18.39
CA ALA A 140 -1.29 -31.23 -19.22
C ALA A 140 -0.34 -31.63 -20.35
N ASP A 141 -0.93 -32.15 -21.44
CA ASP A 141 -0.20 -32.70 -22.56
C ASP A 141 -0.87 -32.33 -23.90
N GLU A 142 -0.12 -31.67 -24.76
CA GLU A 142 -0.56 -31.31 -26.12
C GLU A 142 -0.72 -32.51 -27.05
N ASN A 143 -0.04 -33.63 -26.75
CA ASN A 143 -0.16 -34.84 -27.57
C ASN A 143 -1.51 -35.53 -27.36
N THR A 144 -2.05 -35.47 -26.15
CA THR A 144 -3.39 -35.98 -25.82
C THR A 144 -4.47 -34.93 -26.05
N GLY A 145 -4.07 -33.67 -26.17
CA GLY A 145 -4.97 -32.52 -26.33
C GLY A 145 -5.71 -32.15 -25.05
N ARG A 146 -5.26 -32.65 -23.90
CA ARG A 146 -6.02 -32.59 -22.66
C ARG A 146 -5.24 -31.94 -21.53
N ILE A 147 -5.96 -31.11 -20.78
CA ILE A 147 -5.53 -30.60 -19.48
C ILE A 147 -6.56 -31.04 -18.43
N GLU A 148 -6.08 -31.57 -17.32
CA GLU A 148 -6.90 -31.96 -16.18
C GLU A 148 -6.26 -31.45 -14.90
N VAL A 149 -7.04 -30.67 -14.16
CA VAL A 149 -6.63 -30.05 -12.92
C VAL A 149 -7.71 -30.22 -11.87
N THR A 150 -7.28 -30.31 -10.62
CA THR A 150 -8.15 -30.31 -9.45
C THR A 150 -7.75 -29.16 -8.55
N VAL A 151 -8.70 -28.31 -8.17
CA VAL A 151 -8.51 -27.27 -7.17
C VAL A 151 -9.30 -27.60 -5.92
N ILE A 152 -8.80 -27.17 -4.77
CA ILE A 152 -9.50 -27.28 -3.50
C ILE A 152 -9.90 -25.88 -3.06
N ASP A 153 -11.20 -25.59 -3.13
CA ASP A 153 -11.74 -24.32 -2.65
C ASP A 153 -11.85 -24.34 -1.14
N THR A 154 -11.12 -23.41 -0.52
CA THR A 154 -11.11 -23.19 0.93
C THR A 154 -11.60 -21.78 1.29
N THR A 155 -12.17 -21.05 0.32
CA THR A 155 -12.59 -19.66 0.44
C THR A 155 -14.09 -19.47 0.47
N SER A 156 -14.84 -20.35 -0.21
CA SER A 156 -16.30 -20.28 -0.26
C SER A 156 -16.94 -20.83 1.02
N GLY A 157 -17.98 -20.15 1.51
CA GLY A 157 -18.74 -20.59 2.69
C GLY A 157 -20.03 -21.33 2.36
N SER A 158 -20.42 -21.41 1.07
CA SER A 158 -21.65 -22.06 0.62
C SER A 158 -21.51 -22.67 -0.76
N ALA A 159 -22.46 -23.54 -1.12
CA ALA A 159 -22.52 -24.21 -2.43
C ALA A 159 -22.63 -23.20 -3.58
N LEU A 160 -23.45 -22.15 -3.44
CA LEU A 160 -23.60 -21.11 -4.47
C LEU A 160 -22.34 -20.27 -4.64
N GLU A 161 -21.70 -19.87 -3.54
CA GLU A 161 -20.44 -19.11 -3.61
C GLU A 161 -19.36 -19.93 -4.32
N CYS A 162 -19.22 -21.21 -3.97
CA CYS A 162 -18.27 -22.12 -4.59
C CYS A 162 -18.60 -22.37 -6.08
N PHE A 163 -19.88 -22.57 -6.42
CA PHE A 163 -20.31 -22.69 -7.82
C PHE A 163 -19.98 -21.44 -8.63
N SER A 164 -20.32 -20.26 -8.11
CA SER A 164 -20.13 -18.99 -8.80
C SER A 164 -18.65 -18.66 -9.03
N SER A 165 -17.82 -18.80 -7.98
CA SER A 165 -16.39 -18.56 -8.07
C SER A 165 -15.71 -19.55 -9.02
N SER A 166 -16.05 -20.83 -8.89
CA SER A 166 -15.51 -21.90 -9.73
C SER A 166 -15.90 -21.77 -11.19
N GLN A 167 -17.13 -21.33 -11.49
CA GLN A 167 -17.56 -21.06 -12.87
C GLN A 167 -16.67 -20.01 -13.52
N VAL A 168 -16.36 -18.90 -12.82
CA VAL A 168 -15.50 -17.83 -13.34
C VAL A 168 -14.06 -18.33 -13.52
N GLN A 169 -13.51 -19.02 -12.52
CA GLN A 169 -12.17 -19.60 -12.55
C GLN A 169 -12.01 -20.60 -13.69
N SER A 170 -12.92 -21.57 -13.77
CA SER A 170 -12.91 -22.61 -14.79
C SER A 170 -13.02 -22.02 -16.19
N THR A 171 -13.91 -21.05 -16.41
CA THR A 171 -14.06 -20.40 -17.71
C THR A 171 -12.79 -19.67 -18.10
N ALA A 172 -12.22 -18.87 -17.19
CA ALA A 172 -11.00 -18.11 -17.45
C ALA A 172 -9.83 -19.05 -17.79
N PHE A 173 -9.64 -20.10 -17.00
CA PHE A 173 -8.60 -21.09 -17.26
C PHE A 173 -8.80 -21.80 -18.59
N ALA A 174 -10.01 -22.34 -18.82
CA ALA A 174 -10.31 -23.14 -19.99
C ALA A 174 -10.21 -22.35 -21.28
N VAL A 175 -10.72 -21.11 -21.33
CA VAL A 175 -10.62 -20.30 -22.55
C VAL A 175 -9.17 -20.00 -22.89
N ASN A 176 -8.34 -19.64 -21.90
CA ASN A 176 -6.91 -19.39 -22.16
C ASN A 176 -6.16 -20.65 -22.61
N ALA A 177 -6.44 -21.80 -22.00
CA ALA A 177 -5.86 -23.06 -22.40
C ALA A 177 -6.34 -23.53 -23.78
N LEU A 178 -7.64 -23.44 -24.07
CA LEU A 178 -8.22 -23.91 -25.32
C LEU A 178 -7.88 -23.00 -26.51
N LEU A 179 -7.37 -21.79 -26.28
CA LEU A 179 -6.78 -20.98 -27.36
C LEU A 179 -5.48 -21.61 -27.91
N ASN A 180 -4.81 -22.49 -27.15
CA ASN A 180 -3.72 -23.30 -27.67
C ASN A 180 -4.24 -24.23 -28.78
N PRO A 181 -3.63 -24.26 -29.97
CA PRO A 181 -4.12 -25.06 -31.10
C PRO A 181 -4.15 -26.56 -30.82
N ASN A 182 -3.28 -27.05 -29.94
CA ASN A 182 -3.11 -28.48 -29.67
C ASN A 182 -3.99 -28.98 -28.51
N ILE A 183 -4.64 -28.09 -27.75
CA ILE A 183 -5.54 -28.48 -26.65
C ILE A 183 -6.99 -28.40 -27.11
N ASP A 184 -7.75 -29.47 -26.93
CA ASP A 184 -9.18 -29.54 -27.24
C ASP A 184 -10.07 -29.72 -26.02
N THR A 185 -9.51 -30.17 -24.89
CA THR A 185 -10.27 -30.53 -23.69
C THR A 185 -9.60 -30.01 -22.42
N VAL A 186 -10.37 -29.33 -21.57
CA VAL A 186 -9.95 -28.91 -20.24
C VAL A 186 -10.94 -29.44 -19.21
N VAL A 187 -10.45 -30.25 -18.28
CA VAL A 187 -11.23 -30.78 -17.16
C VAL A 187 -10.77 -30.08 -15.88
N TYR A 188 -11.70 -29.38 -15.24
CA TYR A 188 -11.45 -28.60 -14.04
C TYR A 188 -12.32 -29.15 -12.90
N HIS A 189 -11.70 -29.93 -12.02
CA HIS A 189 -12.34 -30.47 -10.84
C HIS A 189 -12.29 -29.47 -9.69
N VAL A 190 -13.39 -29.35 -8.97
CA VAL A 190 -13.53 -28.54 -7.78
C VAL A 190 -13.81 -29.46 -6.62
N SER A 191 -12.93 -29.43 -5.64
CA SER A 191 -13.11 -30.08 -4.34
C SER A 191 -13.28 -29.04 -3.26
N VAL A 192 -13.92 -29.42 -2.16
CA VAL A 192 -14.15 -28.58 -0.98
C VAL A 192 -13.87 -29.39 0.26
N HIS A 193 -13.55 -28.73 1.37
CA HIS A 193 -13.61 -29.39 2.67
C HIS A 193 -15.06 -29.40 3.15
N ALA A 194 -15.55 -30.57 3.56
CA ALA A 194 -16.90 -30.73 4.09
C ALA A 194 -16.87 -31.32 5.51
N ASP A 195 -17.77 -30.87 6.38
CA ASP A 195 -17.98 -31.50 7.68
C ASP A 195 -18.74 -32.83 7.59
N GLU A 196 -18.95 -33.48 8.74
CA GLU A 196 -19.68 -34.76 8.83
C GLU A 196 -21.13 -34.65 8.34
N GLU A 197 -21.70 -33.44 8.39
CA GLU A 197 -23.03 -33.11 7.90
C GLU A 197 -23.06 -32.72 6.41
N GLY A 198 -21.90 -32.63 5.75
CA GLY A 198 -21.76 -32.29 4.33
C GLY A 198 -21.75 -30.79 4.02
N ASN A 199 -21.65 -29.93 5.03
CA ASN A 199 -21.56 -28.48 4.82
C ASN A 199 -20.13 -28.07 4.44
N ILE A 200 -20.03 -27.15 3.49
CA ILE A 200 -18.75 -26.60 3.02
C ILE A 200 -18.08 -25.80 4.15
N GLN A 201 -16.80 -26.07 4.38
CA GLN A 201 -15.96 -25.35 5.33
C GLN A 201 -14.95 -24.44 4.63
N GLN A 202 -14.93 -23.19 5.06
CA GLN A 202 -13.92 -22.21 4.65
C GLN A 202 -12.75 -22.18 5.64
N SER A 203 -11.61 -21.67 5.16
CA SER A 203 -10.43 -21.44 5.99
C SER A 203 -10.71 -20.38 7.06
N GLY A 204 -10.21 -20.62 8.26
CA GLY A 204 -10.23 -19.65 9.35
C GLY A 204 -9.09 -18.63 9.26
N LEU A 205 -9.22 -17.53 10.00
CA LEU A 205 -8.17 -16.53 10.20
C LEU A 205 -7.53 -16.08 8.88
N PHE A 206 -8.32 -15.56 7.92
CA PHE A 206 -7.82 -15.06 6.63
C PHE A 206 -6.98 -16.08 5.82
N GLY A 207 -7.27 -17.38 5.94
CA GLY A 207 -6.52 -18.44 5.24
C GLY A 207 -5.34 -19.01 6.03
N PHE A 208 -5.09 -18.55 7.27
CA PHE A 208 -4.03 -19.10 8.11
C PHE A 208 -4.41 -20.42 8.80
N LEU A 209 -5.70 -20.72 8.91
CA LEU A 209 -6.18 -21.97 9.51
C LEU A 209 -6.90 -22.79 8.46
N GLU A 210 -6.33 -23.94 8.13
CA GLU A 210 -6.91 -24.90 7.18
C GLU A 210 -8.26 -25.43 7.70
N PRO A 211 -9.25 -25.68 6.82
CA PRO A 211 -10.49 -26.34 7.20
C PRO A 211 -10.21 -27.74 7.79
N LYS A 212 -11.07 -28.20 8.69
CA LYS A 212 -10.88 -29.50 9.37
C LYS A 212 -11.61 -30.65 8.67
N GLY A 213 -12.64 -30.33 7.90
CA GLY A 213 -13.42 -31.29 7.15
C GLY A 213 -12.59 -32.07 6.13
N ASP A 214 -13.10 -33.22 5.73
CA ASP A 214 -12.46 -34.04 4.70
C ASP A 214 -12.61 -33.38 3.32
N VAL A 215 -11.60 -33.55 2.46
CA VAL A 215 -11.67 -33.08 1.08
C VAL A 215 -12.63 -33.97 0.29
N THR A 216 -13.65 -33.37 -0.29
CA THR A 216 -14.69 -34.04 -1.07
C THR A 216 -14.83 -33.39 -2.44
N SER A 217 -15.05 -34.21 -3.48
CA SER A 217 -15.33 -33.71 -4.82
C SER A 217 -16.70 -33.05 -4.84
N PHE A 218 -16.77 -31.79 -5.28
CA PHE A 218 -18.00 -31.02 -5.32
C PHE A 218 -18.59 -30.97 -6.73
N MET A 219 -17.81 -30.49 -7.72
CA MET A 219 -18.25 -30.46 -9.11
C MET A 219 -17.08 -30.53 -10.08
N THR A 220 -17.38 -30.78 -11.34
CA THR A 220 -16.39 -30.79 -12.42
C THR A 220 -16.91 -30.04 -13.63
N PHE A 221 -16.10 -29.12 -14.13
CA PHE A 221 -16.34 -28.42 -15.39
C PHE A 221 -15.51 -29.08 -16.49
N VAL A 222 -16.18 -29.55 -17.54
CA VAL A 222 -15.55 -30.12 -18.73
C VAL A 222 -15.75 -29.15 -19.87
N TRP A 223 -14.68 -28.49 -20.28
CA TRP A 223 -14.65 -27.60 -21.43
C TRP A 223 -14.09 -28.31 -22.64
N THR A 224 -14.79 -28.20 -23.77
CA THR A 224 -14.33 -28.73 -25.05
C THR A 224 -14.30 -27.64 -26.10
N LYS A 225 -13.29 -27.69 -26.95
CA LYS A 225 -13.16 -26.84 -28.14
C LYS A 225 -13.46 -27.66 -29.38
N THR A 226 -14.37 -27.15 -30.19
CA THR A 226 -14.58 -27.62 -31.56
C THR A 226 -14.26 -26.50 -32.53
N GLN A 227 -13.28 -26.72 -33.40
CA GLN A 227 -12.90 -25.75 -34.43
C GLN A 227 -13.40 -26.21 -35.81
N SER A 228 -14.01 -25.29 -36.54
CA SER A 228 -14.48 -25.50 -37.91
C SER A 228 -14.09 -24.31 -38.79
N ALA A 229 -14.26 -24.43 -40.10
CA ALA A 229 -14.04 -23.33 -41.03
C ALA A 229 -14.92 -22.10 -40.74
N SER A 230 -16.04 -22.27 -40.03
CA SER A 230 -17.00 -21.21 -39.72
C SER A 230 -16.76 -20.55 -38.36
N GLY A 231 -15.85 -21.08 -37.54
CA GLY A 231 -15.53 -20.51 -36.23
C GLY A 231 -15.06 -21.53 -35.20
N VAL A 232 -14.84 -21.04 -33.99
CA VAL A 232 -14.48 -21.81 -32.80
C VAL A 232 -15.68 -21.86 -31.86
N ASN A 233 -16.01 -23.03 -31.37
CA ASN A 233 -17.02 -23.24 -30.34
C ASN A 233 -16.36 -23.76 -29.07
N PHE A 234 -16.68 -23.14 -27.93
CA PHE A 234 -16.34 -23.63 -26.60
C PHE A 234 -17.62 -24.10 -25.91
N SER A 235 -17.64 -25.37 -25.52
CA SER A 235 -18.77 -25.96 -24.80
C SER A 235 -18.34 -26.34 -23.39
N CYS A 236 -19.16 -26.00 -22.39
CA CYS A 236 -18.97 -26.41 -21.00
C CYS A 236 -20.06 -27.40 -20.61
N THR A 237 -19.65 -28.53 -20.04
CA THR A 237 -20.54 -29.46 -19.34
C THR A 237 -20.15 -29.50 -17.86
N ILE A 238 -21.12 -29.29 -16.97
CA ILE A 238 -20.91 -29.33 -15.53
C ILE A 238 -21.45 -30.67 -15.01
N THR A 239 -20.67 -31.38 -14.21
CA THR A 239 -21.01 -32.67 -13.61
C THR A 239 -20.72 -32.68 -12.11
N GLY A 240 -21.26 -33.65 -11.38
CA GLY A 240 -21.07 -33.79 -9.92
C GLY A 240 -22.05 -32.98 -9.07
N ILE A 241 -22.83 -32.08 -9.67
CA ILE A 241 -23.92 -31.37 -8.99
C ILE A 241 -25.12 -32.29 -8.89
N ASP A 242 -25.52 -32.64 -7.67
CA ASP A 242 -26.72 -33.44 -7.42
C ASP A 242 -28.02 -32.60 -7.45
N ASP A 243 -29.18 -33.27 -7.43
CA ASP A 243 -30.48 -32.61 -7.50
C ASP A 243 -30.72 -31.62 -6.33
N ALA A 244 -30.11 -31.87 -5.17
CA ALA A 244 -30.25 -31.04 -3.98
C ALA A 244 -29.48 -29.73 -4.12
N VAL A 245 -28.20 -29.81 -4.53
CA VAL A 245 -27.36 -28.64 -4.83
C VAL A 245 -27.96 -27.88 -6.02
N GLN A 246 -28.46 -28.56 -7.05
CA GLN A 246 -29.11 -27.88 -8.17
C GLN A 246 -30.39 -27.14 -7.74
N ALA A 247 -31.18 -27.73 -6.84
CA ALA A 247 -32.37 -27.08 -6.28
C ALA A 247 -32.00 -25.87 -5.42
N GLU A 248 -30.96 -26.00 -4.57
CA GLU A 248 -30.43 -24.91 -3.75
C GLU A 248 -29.89 -23.75 -4.61
N LEU A 249 -29.07 -24.05 -5.62
CA LEU A 249 -28.56 -23.06 -6.57
C LEU A 249 -29.71 -22.31 -7.27
N ARG A 250 -30.75 -23.05 -7.70
CA ARG A 250 -31.93 -22.44 -8.33
C ARG A 250 -32.70 -21.57 -7.34
N ASP A 251 -32.93 -22.06 -6.13
CA ASP A 251 -33.68 -21.35 -5.09
C ASP A 251 -33.00 -20.03 -4.70
N GLN A 252 -31.69 -20.07 -4.45
CA GLN A 252 -30.91 -18.87 -4.11
C GLN A 252 -30.87 -17.85 -5.25
N VAL A 253 -30.87 -18.29 -6.51
CA VAL A 253 -30.98 -17.38 -7.67
C VAL A 253 -32.38 -16.76 -7.78
N THR A 254 -33.45 -17.51 -7.48
CA THR A 254 -34.82 -17.02 -7.59
C THR A 254 -35.27 -16.15 -6.41
N THR A 255 -34.73 -16.40 -5.21
CA THR A 255 -35.05 -15.65 -3.99
C THR A 255 -34.21 -14.37 -3.85
N SER A 256 -33.00 -14.31 -4.44
CA SER A 256 -32.11 -13.15 -4.30
C SER A 256 -32.60 -11.89 -5.01
N LEU A 257 -33.47 -11.96 -6.03
CA LEU A 257 -33.94 -10.78 -6.79
C LEU A 257 -35.28 -10.99 -7.51
N THR A 258 -36.37 -11.33 -6.81
CA THR A 258 -37.72 -11.20 -7.38
C THR A 258 -38.60 -10.24 -6.57
N PRO A 259 -38.79 -8.98 -7.03
CA PRO A 259 -39.81 -8.06 -6.50
C PRO A 259 -41.26 -8.55 -6.68
N VAL A 260 -41.45 -9.73 -7.27
CA VAL A 260 -42.78 -10.28 -7.61
C VAL A 260 -43.55 -10.71 -6.35
N GLU A 261 -42.87 -11.15 -5.29
CA GLU A 261 -43.55 -11.48 -4.03
C GLU A 261 -44.01 -10.23 -3.27
N ILE A 262 -43.31 -9.10 -3.42
CA ILE A 262 -43.69 -7.82 -2.80
C ILE A 262 -44.84 -7.14 -3.57
N LEU A 263 -44.96 -7.39 -4.88
CA LEU A 263 -46.02 -6.81 -5.73
C LEU A 263 -47.28 -7.69 -5.86
N SER A 264 -47.26 -8.92 -5.36
CA SER A 264 -48.43 -9.83 -5.37
C SER A 264 -49.17 -9.85 -4.02
N ALA A 265 -48.68 -9.09 -3.04
CA ALA A 265 -49.29 -8.91 -1.72
C ALA A 265 -49.98 -7.53 -1.63
N GLU A 266 -50.94 -7.26 -2.53
CA GLU A 266 -51.95 -6.21 -2.38
C GLU A 266 -53.33 -6.71 -2.83
#